data_AF-W7UGC6-F1
#
_entry.id   AF-W7UGC6-F1
#
_cell.length_a   1.000
_cell.length_b   1.000
_cell.length_c   1.000
_cell.angle_alpha   90.00
_cell.angle_beta   90.00
_cell.angle_gamma   90.00
#
_symmetry.space_group_name_H-M   'P 1'
#
loop_
_entity.id
_entity.type
_entity.pdbx_description
1 polymer ?
#
loop_
_entity_poly.entity_id
_entity_poly.type
_entity_poly.pdbx_seq_one_letter_code
_entity_poly.pdbx_strand_id
1 'polypeptide(L)'
;MTLTENFIHNAILIDPEAEIVYSSDQINDTYPYRFPTVEFMLTATKTLVEMADRIRLEKGYLPMYPIDGRNGEVDHDGWYDFYIGISKFLGNNQQGCVDNCINFIVRNSDSDDNEDMYAIELTDDERSAVYEILNAQCRKNLNKTCDDLLAESEADMENEVDAI
;
A
#
# COMPACT_ATOMS: atom_id res chain seq x y z
N MET A 1 -10.37 10.07 -17.45
CA MET A 1 -10.14 10.16 -16.00
C MET A 1 -11.43 10.57 -15.30
N THR A 2 -11.94 9.72 -14.42
CA THR A 2 -13.08 10.05 -13.55
C THR A 2 -12.65 10.95 -12.39
N LEU A 3 -13.61 11.56 -11.68
CA LEU A 3 -13.33 12.41 -10.51
C LEU A 3 -12.63 11.61 -9.39
N THR A 4 -12.99 10.34 -9.24
CA THR A 4 -12.40 9.37 -8.32
C THR A 4 -10.95 9.06 -8.68
N GLU A 5 -10.64 8.83 -9.96
CA GLU A 5 -9.26 8.59 -10.42
C GLU A 5 -8.33 9.80 -10.18
N ASN A 6 -8.81 11.03 -10.40
CA ASN A 6 -8.03 12.24 -10.09
C ASN A 6 -7.78 12.40 -8.58
N PHE A 7 -8.74 11.95 -7.76
CA PHE A 7 -8.62 12.01 -6.30
C PHE A 7 -7.59 11.00 -5.79
N ILE A 8 -7.63 9.76 -6.30
CA ILE A 8 -6.67 8.70 -5.96
C ILE A 8 -5.27 9.07 -6.43
N HIS A 9 -5.12 9.66 -7.62
CA HIS A 9 -3.82 10.07 -8.15
C HIS A 9 -3.04 11.03 -7.24
N ASN A 10 -3.74 11.90 -6.51
CA ASN A 10 -3.09 12.82 -5.57
C ASN A 10 -2.95 12.24 -4.16
N ALA A 11 -3.65 11.14 -3.86
CA ALA A 11 -3.63 10.48 -2.57
C ALA A 11 -2.54 9.41 -2.47
N ILE A 12 -2.26 8.70 -3.57
CA ILE A 12 -1.31 7.58 -3.60
C ILE A 12 0.03 8.07 -4.14
N LEU A 13 1.00 8.22 -3.25
CA LEU A 13 2.38 8.57 -3.57
C LEU A 13 3.29 7.58 -2.85
N ILE A 14 4.18 6.91 -3.59
CA ILE A 14 5.21 6.04 -3.01
C ILE A 14 6.20 6.92 -2.24
N ASP A 15 6.49 6.55 -1.00
CA ASP A 15 7.52 7.21 -0.22
C ASP A 15 8.90 6.95 -0.87
N PRO A 16 9.61 8.00 -1.35
CA PRO A 16 10.89 7.84 -2.03
C PRO A 16 12.04 7.48 -1.07
N GLU A 17 11.87 7.66 0.24
CA GLU A 17 12.88 7.34 1.26
C GLU A 17 12.70 5.93 1.84
N ALA A 18 11.53 5.30 1.60
CA ALA A 18 11.22 3.97 2.09
C ALA A 18 11.80 2.87 1.18
N GLU A 19 12.17 1.75 1.81
CA GLU A 19 12.57 0.54 1.11
C GLU A 19 11.35 -0.20 0.55
N ILE A 20 11.48 -0.74 -0.66
CA ILE A 20 10.48 -1.62 -1.26
C ILE A 20 10.68 -3.01 -0.71
N VAL A 21 9.63 -3.60 -0.15
CA VAL A 21 9.69 -4.92 0.49
C VAL A 21 9.26 -5.98 -0.50
N TYR A 22 10.16 -6.90 -0.84
CA TYR A 22 9.89 -8.07 -1.66
C TYR A 22 9.61 -9.26 -0.73
N SER A 23 8.53 -10.00 -1.00
CA SER A 23 8.13 -11.15 -0.19
C SER A 23 7.38 -12.18 -1.03
N SER A 24 6.90 -13.25 -0.40
CA SER A 24 5.93 -14.16 -0.98
C SER A 24 4.84 -14.48 0.04
N ASP A 25 3.64 -14.77 -0.46
CA ASP A 25 2.51 -15.21 0.36
C ASP A 25 1.96 -16.54 -0.17
N GLN A 26 1.09 -17.19 0.60
CA GLN A 26 0.59 -18.52 0.32
C GLN A 26 -0.91 -18.60 0.56
N ILE A 27 -1.63 -19.18 -0.42
CA ILE A 27 -3.01 -19.62 -0.23
C ILE A 27 -3.10 -21.14 -0.10
N ASN A 28 -4.11 -21.59 0.64
CA ASN A 28 -4.47 -22.98 0.94
C ASN A 28 -3.48 -23.74 1.84
N ASP A 29 -3.99 -24.34 2.91
CA ASP A 29 -3.16 -25.11 3.84
C ASP A 29 -2.78 -26.51 3.32
N THR A 30 -3.65 -27.11 2.51
CA THR A 30 -3.49 -28.52 2.08
C THR A 30 -2.63 -28.67 0.82
N TYR A 31 -2.74 -27.71 -0.10
CA TYR A 31 -1.97 -27.64 -1.33
C TYR A 31 -1.45 -26.21 -1.46
N PRO A 32 -0.35 -25.89 -0.75
CA PRO A 32 0.15 -24.54 -0.66
C PRO A 32 0.49 -24.02 -2.04
N TYR A 33 -0.15 -22.93 -2.41
CA TYR A 33 0.15 -22.19 -3.60
C TYR A 33 0.78 -20.87 -3.20
N ARG A 34 2.08 -20.73 -3.49
CA ARG A 34 2.85 -19.53 -3.21
C ARG A 34 2.79 -18.55 -4.38
N PHE A 35 2.83 -17.27 -4.08
CA PHE A 35 2.85 -16.21 -5.08
C PHE A 35 3.70 -15.02 -4.61
N PRO A 36 4.37 -14.33 -5.56
CA PRO A 36 5.18 -13.15 -5.25
C PRO A 36 4.31 -11.97 -4.81
N THR A 37 4.86 -11.20 -3.87
CA THR A 37 4.25 -9.97 -3.34
C THR A 37 5.31 -8.88 -3.22
N VAL A 38 4.92 -7.64 -3.51
CA VAL A 38 5.75 -6.45 -3.32
C VAL A 38 4.94 -5.43 -2.53
N GLU A 39 5.49 -4.92 -1.44
CA GLU A 39 4.84 -3.91 -0.60
C GLU A 39 5.55 -2.56 -0.73
N PHE A 40 4.75 -1.50 -0.85
CA PHE A 40 5.19 -0.11 -0.89
C PHE A 40 4.71 0.62 0.36
N MET A 41 5.60 1.38 0.98
CA MET A 41 5.21 2.43 1.90
C MET A 41 4.73 3.66 1.10
N LEU A 42 3.61 4.23 1.52
CA LEU A 42 3.03 5.42 0.91
C LEU A 42 3.33 6.65 1.77
N THR A 43 3.58 7.78 1.11
CA THR A 43 3.60 9.08 1.78
C THR A 43 2.23 9.35 2.40
N ALA A 44 2.21 9.77 3.67
CA ALA A 44 1.01 10.17 4.40
C ALA A 44 0.41 11.46 3.82
N THR A 45 -0.23 11.35 2.66
CA THR A 45 -0.91 12.47 2.01
C THR A 45 -2.10 12.92 2.85
N LYS A 46 -2.47 14.20 2.74
CA LYS A 46 -3.63 14.75 3.44
C LYS A 46 -4.89 13.89 3.28
N THR A 47 -5.11 13.36 2.08
CA THR A 47 -6.27 12.49 1.81
C THR A 47 -6.21 11.18 2.60
N LEU A 48 -5.06 10.51 2.63
CA LEU A 48 -4.91 9.26 3.39
C LEU A 48 -5.05 9.51 4.89
N VAL A 49 -4.48 10.61 5.39
CA VAL A 49 -4.60 11.02 6.80
C VAL A 49 -6.06 11.32 7.17
N GLU A 50 -6.80 12.05 6.33
CA GLU A 50 -8.24 12.32 6.56
C GLU A 50 -9.08 11.03 6.55
N MET A 51 -8.75 10.06 5.70
CA MET A 51 -9.40 8.74 5.71
C MET A 51 -9.06 7.95 6.97
N ALA A 52 -7.80 7.94 7.39
CA ALA A 52 -7.35 7.26 8.61
C ALA A 52 -8.05 7.82 9.85
N ASP A 53 -8.10 9.15 9.99
CA ASP A 53 -8.80 9.82 11.07
C ASP A 53 -10.30 9.48 11.10
N ARG A 54 -10.94 9.38 9.93
CA ARG A 54 -12.34 8.98 9.84
C ARG A 54 -12.56 7.55 10.34
N ILE A 55 -11.70 6.61 9.94
CA ILE A 55 -11.76 5.21 10.39
C ILE A 55 -11.55 5.13 11.91
N ARG A 56 -10.60 5.90 12.44
CA ARG A 56 -10.33 5.98 13.88
C ARG A 56 -11.51 6.56 14.66
N LEU A 57 -12.14 7.62 14.15
CA LEU A 57 -13.37 8.19 14.71
C LEU A 57 -14.51 7.17 14.74
N GLU A 58 -14.70 6.39 13.68
CA GLU A 58 -15.72 5.34 13.62
C GLU A 58 -15.49 4.24 14.67
N LYS A 59 -14.23 4.02 15.07
CA LYS A 59 -13.84 3.10 16.15
C LYS A 59 -13.81 3.74 17.55
N GLY A 60 -14.08 5.04 17.66
CA GLY A 60 -14.17 5.77 18.93
C GLY A 60 -12.88 6.45 19.38
N TYR A 61 -11.84 6.48 18.54
CA TYR A 61 -10.58 7.18 18.82
C TYR A 61 -10.64 8.64 18.36
N LEU A 62 -9.77 9.47 18.93
CA LEU A 62 -9.61 10.86 18.51
C LEU A 62 -8.75 10.94 17.23
N PRO A 63 -9.06 11.86 16.29
CA PRO A 63 -8.22 12.07 15.12
C PRO A 63 -6.82 12.55 15.55
N MET A 64 -5.79 12.10 14.85
CA MET A 64 -4.43 12.62 15.06
C MET A 64 -4.23 13.93 14.34
N TYR A 65 -4.80 14.09 13.14
CA TYR A 65 -4.64 15.32 12.39
C TYR A 65 -5.55 16.41 12.95
N PRO A 66 -5.01 17.57 13.39
CA PRO A 66 -5.84 18.69 13.77
C PRO A 66 -6.56 19.18 12.51
N ILE A 67 -7.87 18.93 12.42
CA ILE A 67 -8.77 19.50 11.40
C ILE A 67 -8.98 21.00 11.68
N ASP A 68 -7.93 21.76 12.00
CA ASP A 68 -7.99 23.20 12.27
C ASP A 68 -7.48 23.98 11.06
N GLY A 69 -8.20 23.87 9.93
CA GLY A 69 -8.24 24.85 8.82
C GLY A 69 -6.93 25.36 8.18
N ARG A 70 -5.76 24.89 8.63
CA ARG A 70 -4.43 25.30 8.16
C ARG A 70 -4.05 24.39 7.00
N ASN A 71 -4.40 24.90 5.83
CA ASN A 71 -4.05 24.30 4.56
C ASN A 71 -2.52 24.25 4.39
N GLY A 72 -1.92 23.07 4.49
CA GLY A 72 -0.63 22.85 3.84
C GLY A 72 0.34 21.88 4.51
N GLU A 73 0.15 21.49 5.76
CA GLU A 73 1.09 20.58 6.43
C GLU A 73 0.65 19.13 6.23
N VAL A 74 1.40 18.45 5.36
CA VAL A 74 1.49 16.98 5.28
C VAL A 74 1.94 16.49 6.66
N ASP A 75 1.58 15.26 7.05
CA ASP A 75 2.02 14.64 8.31
C ASP A 75 3.55 14.62 8.40
N HIS A 76 4.14 15.68 8.96
CA HIS A 76 5.59 15.82 9.16
C HIS A 76 6.06 15.10 10.42
N ASP A 77 5.13 14.76 11.30
CA ASP A 77 5.41 14.14 12.60
C ASP A 77 5.35 12.61 12.52
N GLY A 78 4.91 12.03 11.40
CA GLY A 78 4.88 10.58 11.17
C GLY A 78 3.85 9.88 12.04
N TRP A 79 2.65 10.44 12.16
CA TRP A 79 1.56 9.87 12.97
C TRP A 79 0.96 8.61 12.35
N TYR A 80 1.03 8.49 11.02
CA TYR A 80 0.56 7.32 10.29
C TYR A 80 1.62 6.80 9.33
N ASP A 81 1.77 5.47 9.30
CA ASP A 81 2.42 4.81 8.17
C ASP A 81 1.37 4.09 7.34
N PHE A 82 1.45 4.25 6.02
CA PHE A 82 0.55 3.62 5.06
C PHE A 82 1.30 2.62 4.20
N TYR A 83 0.70 1.48 3.95
CA TYR A 83 1.27 0.39 3.17
C TYR A 83 0.28 -0.10 2.13
N ILE A 84 0.80 -0.44 0.96
CA ILE A 84 0.01 -1.09 -0.08
C ILE A 84 0.83 -2.18 -0.77
N GLY A 85 0.24 -3.37 -0.87
CA GLY A 85 0.81 -4.49 -1.58
C GLY A 85 0.32 -4.61 -3.01
N ILE A 86 1.19 -5.15 -3.86
CA ILE A 86 0.84 -5.74 -5.14
C ILE A 86 1.22 -7.21 -5.11
N SER A 87 0.41 -8.05 -5.75
CA SER A 87 0.59 -9.49 -5.82
C SER A 87 0.29 -10.02 -7.20
N LYS A 88 0.87 -11.19 -7.53
CA LYS A 88 0.66 -11.83 -8.83
C LYS A 88 0.53 -13.34 -8.67
N PHE A 89 -0.63 -13.87 -9.00
CA PHE A 89 -0.83 -15.32 -9.06
C PHE A 89 -0.03 -15.92 -10.25
N LEU A 90 0.75 -16.96 -9.97
CA LEU A 90 1.46 -17.82 -10.93
C LEU A 90 0.49 -18.60 -11.84
N GLY A 91 0.27 -18.13 -13.06
CA GLY A 91 -0.48 -18.85 -14.09
C GLY A 91 -0.87 -17.98 -15.29
N ASN A 92 -0.64 -18.48 -16.51
CA ASN A 92 -1.04 -17.92 -17.82
C ASN A 92 -1.28 -16.40 -17.87
N ASN A 93 -0.19 -15.63 -17.95
CA ASN A 93 -0.22 -14.18 -18.25
C ASN A 93 -1.11 -13.35 -17.32
N GLN A 94 -1.33 -13.78 -16.07
CA GLN A 94 -2.01 -12.94 -15.09
C GLN A 94 -1.11 -11.76 -14.74
N GLN A 95 -1.65 -10.56 -14.96
CA GLN A 95 -1.01 -9.30 -14.63
C GLN A 95 -1.03 -9.09 -13.11
N GLY A 96 -0.02 -8.39 -12.57
CA GLY A 96 -0.03 -8.00 -11.15
C GLY A 96 -1.31 -7.24 -10.80
N CYS A 97 -1.76 -7.39 -9.55
CA CYS A 97 -2.90 -6.65 -9.03
C CYS A 97 -2.57 -6.03 -7.68
N VAL A 98 -3.21 -4.91 -7.37
CA VAL A 98 -3.16 -4.29 -6.04
C VAL A 98 -3.97 -5.14 -5.09
N ASP A 99 -3.52 -5.22 -3.84
CA ASP A 99 -4.28 -5.86 -2.77
C ASP A 99 -5.64 -5.17 -2.55
N ASN A 100 -6.50 -5.79 -1.75
CA ASN A 100 -7.87 -5.30 -1.58
C ASN A 100 -7.96 -4.02 -0.74
N CYS A 101 -6.91 -3.67 -0.02
CA CYS A 101 -6.92 -2.52 0.87
C CYS A 101 -5.54 -1.84 0.95
N ILE A 102 -5.57 -0.58 1.39
CA ILE A 102 -4.38 0.12 1.89
C ILE A 102 -4.36 -0.06 3.41
N ASN A 103 -3.30 -0.66 3.92
CA ASN A 103 -3.11 -0.85 5.34
C ASN A 103 -2.48 0.40 5.96
N PHE A 104 -2.81 0.71 7.21
CA PHE A 104 -2.13 1.76 7.95
C PHE A 104 -2.04 1.46 9.44
N ILE A 105 -0.99 1.99 10.07
CA ILE A 105 -0.76 1.92 11.52
C ILE A 105 -0.70 3.33 12.11
N VAL A 106 -1.09 3.44 13.38
CA VAL A 106 -0.90 4.67 14.16
C VAL A 106 0.45 4.61 14.85
N ARG A 107 1.39 5.47 14.45
CA ARG A 107 2.75 5.51 15.02
C ARG A 107 2.89 6.41 16.25
N ASN A 108 1.89 7.23 16.54
CA ASN A 108 1.89 8.06 17.74
C ASN A 108 1.79 7.18 19.00
N SER A 109 2.87 7.12 19.78
CA SER A 109 2.99 6.29 20.99
C SER A 109 2.09 6.74 22.15
N ASP A 110 1.61 7.98 22.10
CA ASP A 110 0.67 8.51 23.10
C ASP A 110 -0.77 8.12 22.78
N SER A 111 -1.01 7.41 21.68
CA SER A 111 -2.32 6.87 21.33
C SER A 111 -2.61 5.53 21.99
N ASP A 112 -3.85 5.33 22.41
CA ASP A 112 -4.33 4.05 22.93
C ASP A 112 -4.33 2.93 21.88
N ASP A 113 -4.39 3.28 20.59
CA ASP A 113 -4.37 2.39 19.43
C ASP A 113 -3.05 2.46 18.65
N ASN A 114 -1.96 2.83 19.34
CA ASN A 114 -0.63 2.77 18.75
C ASN A 114 -0.33 1.35 18.22
N GLU A 115 0.26 1.27 17.03
CA GLU A 115 0.60 0.03 16.32
C GLU A 115 -0.59 -0.86 15.91
N ASP A 116 -1.84 -0.47 16.20
CA ASP A 116 -3.01 -1.18 15.67
C ASP A 116 -3.06 -1.04 14.14
N MET A 117 -3.36 -2.15 13.47
CA MET A 117 -3.47 -2.21 12.02
C MET A 117 -4.91 -1.94 11.58
N TYR A 118 -5.04 -1.01 10.63
CA TYR A 118 -6.29 -0.60 10.02
C TYR A 118 -6.22 -0.76 8.50
N ALA A 119 -7.38 -0.84 7.86
CA ALA A 119 -7.49 -1.03 6.42
C ALA A 119 -8.45 -0.01 5.81
N ILE A 120 -8.04 0.59 4.69
CA ILE A 120 -8.89 1.36 3.77
C ILE A 120 -9.22 0.42 2.62
N GLU A 121 -10.45 -0.09 2.60
CA GLU A 121 -10.94 -1.00 1.56
C GLU A 121 -11.00 -0.28 0.20
N LEU A 122 -10.53 -0.97 -0.84
CA LEU A 122 -10.55 -0.50 -2.22
C LEU A 122 -11.54 -1.33 -3.04
N THR A 123 -12.34 -0.64 -3.86
CA THR A 123 -13.15 -1.29 -4.89
C THR A 123 -12.27 -1.75 -6.07
N ASP A 124 -12.77 -2.65 -6.91
CA ASP A 124 -12.02 -3.16 -8.07
C ASP A 124 -11.59 -2.06 -9.06
N ASP A 125 -12.41 -1.04 -9.24
CA ASP A 125 -12.10 0.13 -10.07
C ASP A 125 -10.95 0.96 -9.45
N GLU A 126 -10.97 1.13 -8.13
CA GLU A 126 -9.93 1.86 -7.41
C GLU A 126 -8.62 1.09 -7.42
N ARG A 127 -8.65 -0.24 -7.22
CA ARG A 127 -7.46 -1.11 -7.32
C ARG A 127 -6.79 -0.99 -8.68
N SER A 128 -7.58 -0.97 -9.76
CA SER A 128 -7.06 -0.80 -11.12
C SER A 128 -6.41 0.57 -11.31
N ALA A 129 -7.03 1.64 -10.80
CA ALA A 129 -6.47 2.99 -10.87
C ALA A 129 -5.18 3.11 -10.05
N VAL A 130 -5.16 2.55 -8.84
CA VAL A 130 -3.99 2.53 -7.95
C VAL A 130 -2.84 1.77 -8.60
N TYR A 131 -3.09 0.63 -9.25
CA TYR A 131 -2.05 -0.13 -9.95
C TYR A 131 -1.34 0.72 -11.00
N GLU A 132 -2.10 1.42 -11.84
CA GLU A 132 -1.54 2.29 -12.88
C GLU A 132 -0.73 3.46 -12.28
N ILE A 133 -1.18 4.02 -11.16
CA ILE A 133 -0.47 5.08 -10.43
C ILE A 133 0.86 4.55 -9.88
N LEU A 134 0.84 3.41 -9.19
CA LEU A 134 2.04 2.77 -8.65
C LEU A 134 3.02 2.43 -9.78
N ASN A 135 2.52 1.87 -10.88
CA ASN A 135 3.33 1.51 -12.03
C ASN A 135 3.98 2.74 -12.70
N ALA A 136 3.23 3.83 -12.83
CA ALA A 136 3.77 5.10 -13.34
C ALA A 136 4.86 5.68 -12.43
N GLN A 137 4.68 5.60 -11.12
CA GLN A 137 5.68 6.06 -10.14
C GLN A 137 6.92 5.18 -10.13
N CYS A 138 6.77 3.85 -10.18
CA CYS A 138 7.88 2.90 -10.31
C CYS A 138 8.70 3.19 -11.58
N ARG A 139 8.03 3.41 -12.72
CA ARG A 139 8.71 3.74 -13.99
C ARG A 139 9.52 5.02 -13.87
N LYS A 140 8.96 6.02 -13.20
CA LYS A 140 9.58 7.34 -13.04
C LYS A 140 10.77 7.30 -12.07
N ASN A 141 10.62 6.61 -10.94
CA ASN A 141 11.55 6.72 -9.81
C ASN A 141 12.60 5.59 -9.80
N LEU A 142 12.23 4.40 -10.28
CA LEU A 142 13.04 3.18 -10.20
C LEU A 142 13.48 2.67 -11.59
N ASN A 143 12.93 3.24 -12.66
CA ASN A 143 13.09 2.75 -14.03
C ASN A 143 12.67 1.27 -14.19
N LYS A 144 11.66 0.85 -13.42
CA LYS A 144 11.04 -0.48 -13.40
C LYS A 144 9.52 -0.37 -13.41
N THR A 145 8.83 -1.39 -13.89
CA THR A 145 7.37 -1.53 -13.77
C THR A 145 6.99 -2.32 -12.52
N CYS A 146 5.72 -2.24 -12.09
CA CYS A 146 5.21 -3.11 -11.03
C CYS A 146 5.39 -4.60 -11.38
N ASP A 147 5.20 -4.97 -12.65
CA ASP A 147 5.42 -6.34 -13.14
C ASP A 147 6.90 -6.75 -13.06
N ASP A 148 7.86 -5.83 -13.28
CA ASP A 148 9.29 -6.11 -13.13
C ASP A 148 9.65 -6.37 -11.65
N LEU A 149 9.09 -5.57 -10.73
CA LEU A 149 9.30 -5.77 -9.29
C LEU A 149 8.71 -7.10 -8.81
N LEU A 150 7.53 -7.47 -9.31
CA LEU A 150 6.92 -8.77 -9.04
C LEU A 150 7.72 -9.93 -9.62
N ALA A 151 8.36 -9.76 -10.79
CA ALA A 151 9.24 -10.76 -11.37
C ALA A 151 10.54 -10.94 -10.56
N GLU A 152 11.05 -9.87 -9.94
CA GLU A 152 12.18 -9.95 -9.01
C GLU A 152 11.80 -10.72 -7.74
N SER A 153 10.65 -10.40 -7.15
CA SER A 153 10.08 -11.15 -6.02
C SER A 153 9.83 -12.63 -6.37
N GLU A 154 9.36 -12.92 -7.58
CA GLU A 154 9.16 -14.29 -8.09
C GLU A 154 10.50 -15.05 -8.18
N ALA A 155 11.54 -14.41 -8.72
CA ALA A 155 12.86 -15.00 -8.82
C ALA A 155 13.50 -15.26 -7.44
N ASP A 156 13.34 -14.33 -6.49
CA ASP A 156 13.83 -14.51 -5.11
C ASP A 156 13.12 -15.69 -4.43
N MET A 157 11.80 -15.79 -4.59
CA MET A 157 11.01 -16.91 -4.09
C MET A 157 11.44 -18.26 -4.71
N GLU A 158 11.71 -18.32 -6.02
CA GLU A 158 12.21 -19.53 -6.68
C GLU A 158 13.62 -19.93 -6.18
N ASN A 159 14.51 -18.95 -5.99
CA ASN A 159 15.87 -19.20 -5.48
C ASN A 159 15.89 -19.73 -4.05
N GLU A 160 14.93 -19.32 -3.20
CA GLU A 160 14.76 -19.87 -1.84
C GLU A 160 14.33 -21.34 -1.86
N VAL A 161 13.54 -21.75 -2.85
CA VAL A 161 13.09 -23.14 -2.99
C VAL A 161 14.22 -24.07 -3.43
N ASP A 162 15.12 -23.61 -4.30
CA ASP A 162 16.25 -24.40 -4.81
C ASP A 162 17.41 -24.56 -3.81
N ALA A 163 17.39 -23.82 -2.69
CA ALA A 163 18.44 -23.84 -1.67
C ALA A 163 18.26 -24.90 -0.57
N ILE A 164 17.23 -25.76 -0.66
CA ILE A 164 16.85 -26.79 0.33
C ILE A 164 17.07 -28.21 -0.23
#